data_AF-A0A2A4WCJ1-F1
#
_entry.id   AF-A0A2A4WCJ1-F1
#
_cell.length_a   1.000
_cell.length_b   1.000
_cell.length_c   1.000
_cell.angle_alpha   90.00
_cell.angle_beta   90.00
_cell.angle_gamma   90.00
#
_symmetry.space_group_name_H-M   'P 1'
#
loop_
_entity.id
_entity.type
_entity.pdbx_description
1 polymer ?
#
loop_
_entity_poly.entity_id
_entity_poly.type
_entity_poly.pdbx_seq_one_letter_code
_entity_poly.pdbx_strand_id
1 'polypeptide(L)'
;MYHHFGESRFPSTNVTLQQFDAHLHYLEQNQFKIWPLEKVIKQLELAQPFPDRVVAITIDDAYRSIYTHAYPRLKKRHWPFTVFVSTDPIDKKMPAFMSWAQMREMQQHGATFANHTTHHDFLIKQSASETERDWQLRVRNDLKMAQQRLQTELGSAPALFAYPYGEYNSALQQLIKELGWSAFGQQSGVISQYSDRLALPRYPMAAQFAALPSFKTKVMSLPLPVIDISPIDTVIKQQNPPPLQLTLAQDDDVQISQLNCFASNQGPAKVTWFDKEKGRFSVEANKPFNNRRSRYNCTAPSKSSARYYWYSHLWIRTTPTSALK
;
A
#
# COMPACT_ATOMS: atom_id res chain seq x y z
N MET A 1 -2.33 -5.22 4.30
CA MET A 1 -0.92 -5.01 4.68
C MET A 1 -0.82 -5.00 6.20
N TYR A 2 0.02 -5.90 6.75
CA TYR A 2 0.35 -6.01 8.18
C TYR A 2 1.84 -5.71 8.40
N HIS A 3 2.31 -5.56 9.65
CA HIS A 3 3.74 -5.47 9.98
C HIS A 3 4.05 -6.38 11.18
N HIS A 4 3.65 -5.97 12.39
CA HIS A 4 3.83 -6.73 13.64
C HIS A 4 2.60 -7.54 14.04
N PHE A 5 2.81 -8.65 14.74
CA PHE A 5 1.75 -9.52 15.25
C PHE A 5 1.92 -9.79 16.75
N GLY A 6 0.98 -9.32 17.57
CA GLY A 6 1.00 -9.57 19.02
C GLY A 6 2.03 -8.77 19.82
N GLU A 7 2.69 -7.79 19.21
CA GLU A 7 3.72 -6.95 19.86
C GLU A 7 3.13 -5.61 20.33
N SER A 8 2.50 -5.60 21.51
CA SER A 8 1.82 -4.43 22.07
C SER A 8 2.72 -3.19 22.27
N ARG A 9 4.05 -3.38 22.36
CA ARG A 9 5.04 -2.30 22.45
C ARG A 9 5.11 -1.43 21.19
N PHE A 10 4.65 -1.92 20.04
CA PHE A 10 4.65 -1.19 18.76
C PHE A 10 3.22 -0.96 18.24
N PRO A 11 2.36 -0.24 18.99
CA PRO A 11 0.91 -0.24 18.74
C PRO A 11 0.53 0.31 17.36
N SER A 12 1.27 1.28 16.81
CA SER A 12 0.97 1.93 15.53
C SER A 12 1.12 1.03 14.30
N THR A 13 1.89 -0.06 14.41
CA THR A 13 2.17 -1.01 13.32
C THR A 13 1.84 -2.46 13.71
N ASN A 14 1.18 -2.67 14.85
CA ASN A 14 0.83 -3.98 15.38
C ASN A 14 -0.65 -4.33 15.16
N VAL A 15 -0.91 -5.60 14.83
CA VAL A 15 -2.22 -6.23 14.95
C VAL A 15 -2.19 -7.20 16.13
N THR A 16 -3.22 -7.21 16.98
CA THR A 16 -3.30 -8.24 18.03
C THR A 16 -3.55 -9.61 17.41
N LEU A 17 -3.13 -10.68 18.09
CA LEU A 17 -3.38 -12.04 17.59
C LEU A 17 -4.88 -12.32 17.46
N GLN A 18 -5.69 -11.83 18.40
CA GLN A 18 -7.15 -11.93 18.33
C GLN A 18 -7.73 -11.23 17.10
N GLN A 19 -7.27 -10.01 16.78
CA GLN A 19 -7.68 -9.30 15.57
C GLN A 19 -7.28 -10.08 14.32
N PHE A 20 -6.04 -10.57 14.26
CA PHE A 20 -5.57 -11.33 13.12
C PHE A 20 -6.35 -12.64 12.93
N ASP A 21 -6.58 -13.40 14.00
CA ASP A 21 -7.40 -14.61 13.96
C ASP A 21 -8.84 -14.32 13.50
N ALA A 22 -9.44 -13.21 13.96
CA ALA A 22 -10.76 -12.77 13.50
C ALA A 22 -10.77 -12.38 12.01
N HIS A 23 -9.70 -11.75 11.50
CA HIS A 23 -9.56 -11.45 10.07
C HIS A 23 -9.51 -12.73 9.24
N LEU A 24 -8.66 -13.68 9.61
CA LEU A 24 -8.53 -14.94 8.89
C LEU A 24 -9.85 -15.71 8.90
N HIS A 25 -10.53 -15.78 10.04
CA HIS A 25 -11.82 -16.44 10.15
C HIS A 25 -12.89 -15.76 9.28
N TYR A 26 -12.93 -14.43 9.25
CA TYR A 26 -13.88 -13.70 8.40
C TYR A 26 -13.65 -13.99 6.91
N LEU A 27 -12.39 -13.97 6.46
CA LEU A 27 -12.04 -14.27 5.06
C LEU A 27 -12.50 -15.70 4.67
N GLU A 28 -12.27 -16.67 5.55
CA GLU A 28 -12.67 -18.07 5.35
C GLU A 28 -14.21 -18.23 5.31
N GLN A 29 -14.92 -17.70 6.30
CA GLN A 29 -16.39 -17.77 6.38
C GLN A 29 -17.09 -17.07 5.22
N ASN A 30 -16.47 -16.05 4.63
CA ASN A 30 -17.04 -15.25 3.54
C ASN A 30 -16.46 -15.65 2.17
N GLN A 31 -15.81 -16.82 2.09
CA GLN A 31 -15.34 -17.47 0.86
C GLN A 31 -14.42 -16.58 0.02
N PHE A 32 -13.53 -15.84 0.68
CA PHE A 32 -12.50 -15.07 -0.02
C PHE A 32 -11.48 -16.00 -0.68
N LYS A 33 -11.05 -15.61 -1.89
CA LYS A 33 -9.98 -16.28 -2.62
C LYS A 33 -8.66 -15.63 -2.24
N ILE A 34 -7.81 -16.36 -1.50
CA ILE A 34 -6.49 -15.86 -1.13
C ILE A 34 -5.51 -16.19 -2.24
N TRP A 35 -5.02 -15.17 -2.95
CA TRP A 35 -4.12 -15.34 -4.09
C TRP A 35 -2.69 -14.94 -3.73
N PRO A 36 -1.67 -15.62 -4.31
CA PRO A 36 -0.32 -15.10 -4.32
C PRO A 36 -0.31 -13.71 -4.97
N LEU A 37 0.50 -12.80 -4.45
CA LEU A 37 0.53 -11.42 -4.94
C LEU A 37 0.98 -11.36 -6.40
N GLU A 38 1.93 -12.21 -6.79
CA GLU A 38 2.43 -12.35 -8.16
C GLU A 38 1.31 -12.72 -9.14
N LYS A 39 0.35 -13.53 -8.70
CA LYS A 39 -0.84 -13.85 -9.50
C LYS A 39 -1.72 -12.63 -9.69
N VAL A 40 -1.92 -11.83 -8.64
CA VAL A 40 -2.67 -10.57 -8.73
C VAL A 40 -2.01 -9.61 -9.72
N ILE A 41 -0.68 -9.46 -9.66
CA ILE A 41 0.07 -8.58 -10.57
C ILE A 41 0.02 -9.11 -12.00
N LYS A 42 0.19 -10.40 -12.23
CA LYS A 42 0.05 -11.00 -13.56
C LYS A 42 -1.36 -10.79 -14.14
N GLN A 43 -2.40 -10.89 -13.32
CA GLN A 43 -3.78 -10.63 -13.74
C GLN A 43 -3.97 -9.18 -14.22
N LEU A 44 -3.37 -8.20 -13.51
CA LEU A 44 -3.36 -6.79 -13.93
C LEU A 44 -2.61 -6.59 -15.24
N GLU A 45 -1.43 -7.19 -15.38
CA GLU A 45 -0.59 -7.08 -16.58
C GLU A 45 -1.31 -7.59 -17.83
N LEU A 46 -2.09 -8.66 -17.67
CA LEU A 46 -2.88 -9.25 -18.75
C LEU A 46 -4.22 -8.53 -18.97
N ALA A 47 -4.51 -7.46 -18.22
CA ALA A 47 -5.78 -6.75 -18.23
C ALA A 47 -7.00 -7.68 -18.09
N GLN A 48 -6.85 -8.77 -17.33
CA GLN A 48 -7.92 -9.74 -17.14
C GLN A 48 -8.79 -9.38 -15.92
N PRO A 49 -10.10 -9.65 -15.97
CA PRO A 49 -10.97 -9.37 -14.85
C PRO A 49 -10.59 -10.21 -13.62
N PHE A 50 -10.79 -9.64 -12.44
CA PHE A 50 -10.66 -10.38 -11.18
C PHE A 50 -11.97 -11.07 -10.83
N PRO A 51 -11.91 -12.31 -10.32
CA PRO A 51 -13.04 -12.87 -9.60
C PRO A 51 -13.41 -12.00 -8.40
N ASP A 52 -14.67 -12.02 -7.99
CA ASP A 52 -15.07 -11.34 -6.77
C ASP A 52 -14.38 -11.95 -5.53
N ARG A 53 -14.16 -11.10 -4.52
CA ARG A 53 -13.55 -11.43 -3.21
C ARG A 53 -12.15 -12.04 -3.28
N VAL A 54 -11.28 -11.49 -4.13
CA VAL A 54 -9.85 -11.82 -4.13
C VAL A 54 -9.10 -10.95 -3.12
N VAL A 55 -8.25 -11.58 -2.30
CA VAL A 55 -7.36 -10.90 -1.36
C VAL A 55 -5.94 -11.44 -1.54
N ALA A 56 -4.96 -10.54 -1.58
CA ALA A 56 -3.56 -10.87 -1.38
C ALA A 56 -3.10 -10.36 -0.01
N ILE A 57 -2.43 -11.21 0.76
CA ILE A 57 -1.92 -10.86 2.08
C ILE A 57 -0.49 -10.39 1.93
N THR A 58 -0.23 -9.14 2.33
CA THR A 58 1.12 -8.57 2.37
C THR A 58 1.51 -8.20 3.79
N ILE A 59 2.79 -8.36 4.10
CA ILE A 59 3.38 -8.05 5.38
C ILE A 59 4.71 -7.32 5.13
N ASP A 60 4.98 -6.23 5.84
CA ASP A 60 6.19 -5.44 5.61
C ASP A 60 7.23 -5.71 6.71
N ASP A 61 8.46 -5.25 6.48
CA ASP A 61 9.61 -5.17 7.40
C ASP A 61 10.30 -6.47 7.84
N ALA A 62 9.71 -7.64 7.61
CA ALA A 62 10.30 -8.93 7.97
C ALA A 62 10.56 -9.14 9.48
N TYR A 63 9.72 -8.58 10.36
CA TYR A 63 9.80 -8.80 11.80
C TYR A 63 9.66 -10.26 12.20
N ARG A 64 10.29 -10.64 13.32
CA ARG A 64 10.29 -12.01 13.84
C ARG A 64 8.89 -12.51 14.20
N SER A 65 7.98 -11.62 14.61
CA SER A 65 6.57 -11.98 14.87
C SER A 65 5.82 -12.53 13.66
N ILE A 66 6.29 -12.23 12.44
CA ILE A 66 5.77 -12.85 11.22
C ILE A 66 6.00 -14.36 11.26
N TYR A 67 7.23 -14.79 11.53
CA TYR A 67 7.58 -16.21 11.63
C TYR A 67 6.91 -16.90 12.83
N THR A 68 6.88 -16.26 14.00
CA THR A 68 6.39 -16.92 15.22
C THR A 68 4.86 -16.93 15.35
N HIS A 69 4.16 -15.97 14.72
CA HIS A 69 2.72 -15.80 14.92
C HIS A 69 1.91 -15.86 13.63
N ALA A 70 2.29 -15.13 12.58
CA ALA A 70 1.51 -15.07 11.35
C ALA A 70 1.68 -16.35 10.50
N TYR A 71 2.92 -16.77 10.29
CA TYR A 71 3.28 -17.89 9.44
C TYR A 71 2.61 -19.21 9.84
N PRO A 72 2.59 -19.66 11.12
CA PRO A 72 1.91 -20.90 11.49
C PRO A 72 0.41 -20.89 11.17
N ARG A 73 -0.24 -19.72 11.29
CA ARG A 73 -1.67 -19.54 11.00
C ARG A 73 -1.97 -19.59 9.50
N LEU A 74 -1.12 -18.98 8.69
CA LEU A 74 -1.23 -18.97 7.23
C LEU A 74 -0.86 -20.34 6.63
N LYS A 75 0.19 -20.97 7.15
CA LYS A 75 0.62 -22.33 6.80
C LYS A 75 -0.49 -23.35 7.03
N LYS A 76 -1.15 -23.32 8.19
CA LYS A 76 -2.28 -24.23 8.50
C LYS A 76 -3.43 -24.12 7.49
N ARG A 77 -3.59 -22.95 6.86
CA ARG A 77 -4.63 -22.68 5.85
C ARG A 77 -4.15 -22.87 4.42
N HIS A 78 -2.87 -23.19 4.22
CA HIS A 78 -2.22 -23.18 2.90
C HIS A 78 -2.41 -21.84 2.17
N TRP A 79 -2.43 -20.73 2.92
CA TRP A 79 -2.66 -19.40 2.35
C TRP A 79 -1.35 -18.73 1.95
N PRO A 80 -1.23 -18.28 0.69
CA PRO A 80 -0.04 -17.57 0.24
C PRO A 80 0.00 -16.16 0.85
N PHE A 81 1.21 -15.65 1.04
CA PHE A 81 1.44 -14.29 1.50
C PHE A 81 2.80 -13.79 1.03
N THR A 82 2.93 -12.46 0.93
CA THR A 82 4.18 -11.81 0.52
C THR A 82 4.73 -10.97 1.65
N VAL A 83 6.01 -11.15 1.96
CA VAL A 83 6.75 -10.32 2.91
C VAL A 83 7.67 -9.36 2.14
N PHE A 84 7.52 -8.06 2.34
CA PHE A 84 8.45 -7.05 1.83
C PHE A 84 9.60 -6.88 2.84
N VAL A 85 10.83 -7.16 2.42
CA VAL A 85 12.00 -7.32 3.29
C VAL A 85 12.97 -6.15 3.14
N SER A 86 13.29 -5.52 4.26
CA SER A 86 14.49 -4.68 4.39
C SER A 86 15.67 -5.57 4.75
N THR A 87 16.71 -5.62 3.92
CA THR A 87 17.69 -6.72 3.98
C THR A 87 18.78 -6.52 5.05
N ASP A 88 19.17 -5.28 5.34
CA ASP A 88 20.27 -4.97 6.27
C ASP A 88 19.99 -5.40 7.72
N PRO A 89 18.78 -5.22 8.30
CA PRO A 89 18.46 -5.77 9.62
C PRO A 89 18.62 -7.28 9.73
N ILE A 90 18.36 -8.01 8.63
CA ILE A 90 18.50 -9.47 8.56
C ILE A 90 19.98 -9.86 8.57
N ASP A 91 20.80 -9.20 7.76
CA ASP A 91 22.24 -9.45 7.68
C ASP A 91 22.97 -9.09 8.98
N LYS A 92 22.52 -8.03 9.65
CA LYS A 92 22.98 -7.63 10.99
C LYS A 92 22.46 -8.54 12.10
N LYS A 93 21.65 -9.56 11.78
CA LYS A 93 21.06 -10.52 12.73
C LYS A 93 20.34 -9.82 13.89
N MET A 94 19.65 -8.73 13.60
CA MET A 94 18.93 -7.98 14.61
C MET A 94 17.83 -8.85 15.26
N PRO A 95 17.77 -9.01 16.60
CA PRO A 95 16.88 -9.98 17.25
C PRO A 95 15.38 -9.81 16.99
N ALA A 96 14.95 -8.61 16.59
CA ALA A 96 13.56 -8.27 16.29
C ALA A 96 13.11 -8.74 14.90
N PHE A 97 14.04 -9.19 14.04
CA PHE A 97 13.75 -9.57 12.66
C PHE A 97 13.91 -11.07 12.43
N MET A 98 13.30 -11.58 11.35
CA MET A 98 13.52 -12.97 10.92
C MET A 98 14.96 -13.18 10.44
N SER A 99 15.39 -14.43 10.38
CA SER A 99 16.64 -14.84 9.73
C SER A 99 16.40 -15.34 8.30
N TRP A 100 17.45 -15.36 7.48
CA TRP A 100 17.40 -16.00 6.16
C TRP A 100 16.97 -17.48 6.22
N ALA A 101 17.39 -18.22 7.25
CA ALA A 101 16.98 -19.62 7.44
C ALA A 101 15.46 -19.75 7.67
N GLN A 102 14.87 -18.88 8.49
CA GLN A 102 13.42 -18.86 8.70
C GLN A 102 12.66 -18.51 7.41
N MET A 103 13.17 -17.55 6.63
CA MET A 103 12.55 -17.19 5.36
C MET A 103 12.59 -18.33 4.34
N ARG A 104 13.71 -19.05 4.23
CA ARG A 104 13.81 -20.26 3.38
C ARG A 104 12.80 -21.34 3.78
N GLU A 105 12.60 -21.56 5.07
CA GLU A 105 11.57 -22.50 5.55
C GLU A 105 10.17 -22.05 5.11
N MET A 106 9.86 -20.76 5.27
CA MET A 106 8.55 -20.20 4.92
C MET A 106 8.26 -20.29 3.40
N GLN A 107 9.27 -20.19 2.52
CA GLN A 107 9.10 -20.35 1.07
C GLN A 107 8.50 -21.70 0.70
N GLN A 108 8.82 -22.76 1.45
CA GLN A 108 8.29 -24.11 1.23
C GLN A 108 6.77 -24.19 1.50
N HIS A 109 6.18 -23.14 2.07
CA HIS A 109 4.81 -23.10 2.53
C HIS A 109 4.04 -21.85 2.06
N GLY A 110 4.40 -21.33 0.88
CA GLY A 110 3.63 -20.29 0.18
C GLY A 110 3.99 -18.85 0.54
N ALA A 111 5.09 -18.62 1.27
CA ALA A 111 5.63 -17.28 1.49
C ALA A 111 6.49 -16.83 0.31
N THR A 112 6.21 -15.64 -0.21
CA THR A 112 7.07 -14.94 -1.17
C THR A 112 7.79 -13.79 -0.44
N PHE A 113 9.03 -13.52 -0.81
CA PHE A 113 9.82 -12.40 -0.26
C PHE A 113 10.15 -11.40 -1.36
N ALA A 114 9.81 -10.13 -1.14
CA ALA A 114 9.91 -9.05 -2.12
C ALA A 114 10.65 -7.84 -1.53
N ASN A 115 10.96 -6.85 -2.37
CA ASN A 115 11.89 -5.79 -2.04
C ASN A 115 11.28 -4.71 -1.13
N HIS A 116 11.95 -4.38 -0.02
CA HIS A 116 11.62 -3.23 0.82
C HIS A 116 12.85 -2.37 1.13
N THR A 117 13.73 -2.20 0.13
CA THR A 117 15.02 -1.49 0.23
C THR A 117 16.06 -2.21 1.07
N THR A 118 17.29 -1.71 1.11
CA THR A 118 18.33 -2.29 1.96
C THR A 118 18.16 -1.80 3.40
N HIS A 119 17.86 -0.51 3.60
CA HIS A 119 17.92 0.18 4.90
C HIS A 119 16.56 0.64 5.45
N HIS A 120 15.47 0.56 4.68
CA HIS A 120 14.16 1.13 5.01
C HIS A 120 14.19 2.68 5.14
N ASP A 121 14.96 3.34 4.27
CA ASP A 121 15.09 4.80 4.26
C ASP A 121 13.87 5.51 3.65
N PHE A 122 13.69 6.79 4.01
CA PHE A 122 12.75 7.68 3.34
C PHE A 122 13.26 8.03 1.93
N LEU A 123 12.87 7.23 0.93
CA LEU A 123 13.45 7.32 -0.42
C LEU A 123 13.24 8.66 -1.12
N ILE A 124 12.14 9.35 -0.90
CA ILE A 124 11.89 10.68 -1.50
C ILE A 124 12.67 11.82 -0.82
N LYS A 125 13.38 11.54 0.28
CA LYS A 125 14.19 12.53 0.97
C LYS A 125 15.53 12.68 0.24
N GLN A 126 15.78 13.90 -0.22
CA GLN A 126 17.09 14.33 -0.71
C GLN A 126 17.84 15.03 0.42
N SER A 127 19.13 14.74 0.57
CA SER A 127 19.97 15.52 1.49
C SER A 127 20.25 16.91 0.90
N ALA A 128 20.56 17.90 1.75
CA ALA A 128 20.71 19.29 1.31
C ALA A 128 21.83 19.50 0.25
N SER A 129 22.85 18.64 0.25
CA SER A 129 23.97 18.67 -0.70
C SER A 129 23.86 17.63 -1.82
N GLU A 130 22.81 16.82 -1.84
CA GLU A 130 22.64 15.76 -2.83
C GLU A 130 22.02 16.32 -4.11
N THR A 131 22.69 16.10 -5.24
CA THR A 131 22.12 16.42 -6.54
C THR A 131 21.03 15.42 -6.90
N GLU A 132 20.11 15.79 -7.79
CA GLU A 132 19.09 14.85 -8.30
C GLU A 132 19.73 13.58 -8.89
N ARG A 133 20.87 13.71 -9.58
CA ARG A 133 21.61 12.57 -10.13
C ARG A 133 22.14 11.65 -9.03
N ASP A 134 22.73 12.21 -7.97
CA ASP A 134 23.28 11.44 -6.86
C ASP A 134 22.17 10.73 -6.08
N TRP A 135 21.02 11.40 -5.89
CA TRP A 135 19.82 10.81 -5.32
C TRP A 135 19.34 9.60 -6.14
N GLN A 136 19.21 9.76 -7.46
CA GLN A 136 18.80 8.67 -8.36
C GLN A 136 19.77 7.49 -8.30
N LEU A 137 21.08 7.76 -8.27
CA LEU A 137 22.11 6.72 -8.16
C LEU A 137 22.03 5.98 -6.82
N ARG A 138 21.96 6.72 -5.69
CA ARG A 138 21.85 6.13 -4.36
C ARG A 138 20.61 5.25 -4.24
N VAL A 139 19.44 5.78 -4.62
CA VAL A 139 18.18 5.04 -4.53
C VAL A 139 18.20 3.81 -5.45
N ARG A 140 18.66 3.94 -6.69
CA ARG A 140 18.74 2.80 -7.62
C ARG A 140 19.69 1.71 -7.10
N ASN A 141 20.83 2.10 -6.54
CA ASN A 141 21.80 1.16 -5.98
C ASN A 141 21.23 0.44 -4.75
N ASP A 142 20.54 1.14 -3.86
CA ASP A 142 19.88 0.55 -2.70
C ASP A 142 18.82 -0.49 -3.11
N LEU A 143 17.95 -0.13 -4.06
CA LEU A 143 16.93 -1.03 -4.60
C LEU A 143 17.55 -2.29 -5.22
N LYS A 144 18.61 -2.13 -6.03
CA LYS A 144 19.30 -3.25 -6.66
C LYS A 144 20.05 -4.13 -5.67
N MET A 145 20.70 -3.55 -4.66
CA MET A 145 21.38 -4.31 -3.60
C MET A 145 20.38 -5.20 -2.85
N ALA A 146 19.24 -4.65 -2.42
CA ALA A 146 18.21 -5.42 -1.75
C ALA A 146 17.68 -6.56 -2.64
N GLN A 147 17.43 -6.28 -3.93
CA GLN A 147 16.95 -7.29 -4.88
C GLN A 147 17.98 -8.43 -5.04
N GLN A 148 19.24 -8.09 -5.25
CA GLN A 148 20.33 -9.07 -5.41
C GLN A 148 20.55 -9.87 -4.13
N ARG A 149 20.42 -9.23 -2.96
CA ARG A 149 20.56 -9.90 -1.68
C ARG A 149 19.45 -10.92 -1.46
N LEU A 150 18.19 -10.55 -1.74
CA LEU A 150 17.06 -11.48 -1.72
C LEU A 150 17.26 -12.65 -2.68
N GLN A 151 17.70 -12.39 -3.92
CA GLN A 151 17.95 -13.45 -4.89
C GLN A 151 19.07 -14.40 -4.45
N THR A 152 20.15 -13.87 -3.89
CA THR A 152 21.26 -14.67 -3.35
C THR A 152 20.81 -15.58 -2.20
N GLU A 153 20.04 -15.04 -1.26
CA GLU A 153 19.68 -15.79 -0.05
C GLU A 153 18.50 -16.75 -0.26
N LEU A 154 17.56 -16.40 -1.13
CA LEU A 154 16.26 -17.07 -1.27
C LEU A 154 16.05 -17.71 -2.65
N GLY A 155 17.03 -17.63 -3.54
CA GLY A 155 17.01 -18.18 -4.90
C GLY A 155 16.11 -17.43 -5.89
N SER A 156 15.19 -16.61 -5.40
CA SER A 156 14.26 -15.81 -6.21
C SER A 156 13.92 -14.51 -5.50
N ALA A 157 13.72 -13.45 -6.29
CA ALA A 157 13.15 -12.19 -5.81
C ALA A 157 12.25 -11.65 -6.93
N PRO A 158 10.92 -11.63 -6.76
CA PRO A 158 10.02 -11.11 -7.78
C PRO A 158 10.20 -9.60 -7.94
N ALA A 159 9.81 -9.08 -9.09
CA ALA A 159 9.84 -7.65 -9.46
C ALA A 159 8.74 -6.84 -8.74
N LEU A 160 8.67 -6.98 -7.42
CA LEU A 160 7.68 -6.37 -6.54
C LEU A 160 8.39 -5.55 -5.46
N PHE A 161 7.90 -4.33 -5.23
CA PHE A 161 8.53 -3.38 -4.33
C PHE A 161 7.51 -2.65 -3.44
N ALA A 162 7.70 -2.60 -2.13
CA ALA A 162 6.90 -1.73 -1.27
C ALA A 162 7.71 -0.47 -0.92
N TYR A 163 7.10 0.71 -1.07
CA TYR A 163 7.72 1.97 -0.65
C TYR A 163 7.83 1.99 0.88
N PRO A 164 9.03 2.18 1.47
CA PRO A 164 9.15 2.47 2.90
C PRO A 164 8.22 3.61 3.29
N TYR A 165 7.48 3.43 4.39
CA TYR A 165 6.46 4.37 4.87
C TYR A 165 5.30 4.67 3.89
N GLY A 166 5.23 3.96 2.76
CA GLY A 166 4.28 4.22 1.68
C GLY A 166 4.55 5.52 0.93
N GLU A 167 5.72 6.13 1.08
CA GLU A 167 6.05 7.43 0.50
C GLU A 167 6.75 7.28 -0.86
N TYR A 168 6.17 7.89 -1.89
CA TYR A 168 6.68 7.91 -3.25
C TYR A 168 6.39 9.26 -3.90
N ASN A 169 7.11 9.63 -4.95
CA ASN A 169 6.84 10.79 -5.80
C ASN A 169 7.04 10.39 -7.28
N SER A 170 6.75 11.29 -8.22
CA SER A 170 6.84 10.98 -9.65
C SER A 170 8.26 10.57 -10.10
N ALA A 171 9.30 11.18 -9.53
CA ALA A 171 10.70 10.84 -9.84
C ALA A 171 11.04 9.41 -9.39
N LEU A 172 10.61 9.01 -8.19
CA LEU A 172 10.82 7.66 -7.68
C LEU A 172 10.03 6.62 -8.47
N GLN A 173 8.78 6.94 -8.85
CA GLN A 173 7.98 6.06 -9.71
C GLN A 173 8.67 5.83 -11.06
N GLN A 174 9.29 6.86 -11.64
CA GLN A 174 10.06 6.72 -12.87
C GLN A 174 11.25 5.75 -12.71
N LEU A 175 11.98 5.80 -11.58
CA LEU A 175 13.04 4.83 -11.29
C LEU A 175 12.51 3.39 -11.21
N ILE A 176 11.37 3.18 -10.54
CA ILE A 176 10.73 1.86 -10.43
C ILE A 176 10.27 1.36 -11.81
N LYS A 177 9.72 2.25 -12.64
CA LYS A 177 9.30 1.94 -14.01
C LYS A 177 10.46 1.45 -14.86
N GLU A 178 11.62 2.10 -14.77
CA GLU A 178 12.83 1.71 -15.50
C GLU A 178 13.41 0.36 -15.04
N LEU A 179 13.16 -0.03 -13.79
CA LEU A 179 13.49 -1.36 -13.28
C LEU A 179 12.49 -2.44 -13.74
N GLY A 180 11.36 -2.05 -14.33
CA GLY A 180 10.30 -2.96 -14.76
C GLY A 180 9.53 -3.58 -13.58
N TRP A 181 9.47 -2.89 -12.44
CA TRP A 181 8.84 -3.41 -11.22
C TRP A 181 7.43 -2.88 -11.03
N SER A 182 6.62 -3.62 -10.27
CA SER A 182 5.36 -3.11 -9.70
C SER A 182 5.59 -2.67 -8.26
N ALA A 183 5.00 -1.54 -7.86
CA ALA A 183 5.24 -0.98 -6.54
C ALA A 183 3.98 -0.68 -5.75
N PHE A 184 4.10 -0.75 -4.41
CA PHE A 184 2.99 -0.69 -3.48
C PHE A 184 3.15 0.44 -2.47
N GLY A 185 2.14 1.30 -2.38
CA GLY A 185 2.04 2.35 -1.38
C GLY A 185 1.31 1.90 -0.12
N GLN A 186 0.86 2.88 0.68
CA GLN A 186 0.03 2.66 1.87
C GLN A 186 -1.31 3.42 1.83
N GLN A 187 -1.62 4.07 0.70
CA GLN A 187 -2.94 4.63 0.44
C GLN A 187 -3.98 3.52 0.34
N SER A 188 -5.12 3.73 1.00
CA SER A 188 -6.20 2.75 1.08
C SER A 188 -6.95 2.65 -0.24
N GLY A 189 -7.22 1.45 -0.72
CA GLY A 189 -7.92 1.25 -1.98
C GLY A 189 -7.85 -0.17 -2.47
N VAL A 190 -8.66 -0.46 -3.47
CA VAL A 190 -8.71 -1.76 -4.15
C VAL A 190 -7.84 -1.70 -5.40
N ILE A 191 -6.99 -2.70 -5.56
CA ILE A 191 -6.20 -2.89 -6.77
C ILE A 191 -7.13 -3.31 -7.92
N SER A 192 -7.00 -2.65 -9.08
CA SER A 192 -7.75 -2.95 -10.29
C SER A 192 -7.01 -2.48 -11.54
N GLN A 193 -7.61 -2.66 -12.71
CA GLN A 193 -7.13 -2.10 -13.98
C GLN A 193 -6.99 -0.56 -13.99
N TYR A 194 -7.65 0.14 -13.06
CA TYR A 194 -7.56 1.59 -12.90
C TYR A 194 -6.40 2.03 -11.99
N SER A 195 -5.71 1.08 -11.36
CA SER A 195 -4.62 1.38 -10.43
C SER A 195 -3.31 1.65 -11.18
N ASP A 196 -2.59 2.68 -10.74
CA ASP A 196 -1.20 2.88 -11.16
C ASP A 196 -0.33 1.71 -10.64
N ARG A 197 0.30 0.98 -11.56
CA ARG A 197 1.19 -0.16 -11.26
C ARG A 197 2.41 0.24 -10.45
N LEU A 198 2.79 1.51 -10.49
CA LEU A 198 3.90 2.09 -9.75
C LEU A 198 3.44 2.64 -8.39
N ALA A 199 2.17 2.53 -8.04
CA ALA A 199 1.62 2.99 -6.76
C ALA A 199 0.35 2.22 -6.38
N LEU A 200 0.44 0.89 -6.33
CA LEU A 200 -0.68 0.03 -6.00
C LEU A 200 -1.14 0.26 -4.55
N PRO A 201 -2.45 0.50 -4.31
CA PRO A 201 -2.97 0.77 -2.98
C PRO A 201 -2.97 -0.48 -2.11
N ARG A 202 -2.86 -0.28 -0.80
CA ARG A 202 -2.97 -1.33 0.21
C ARG A 202 -3.72 -0.80 1.42
N TYR A 203 -4.59 -1.62 2.00
CA TYR A 203 -5.21 -1.30 3.28
C TYR A 203 -4.27 -1.61 4.45
N PRO A 204 -3.85 -0.61 5.25
CA PRO A 204 -3.10 -0.84 6.47
C PRO A 204 -3.98 -1.48 7.55
N MET A 205 -3.46 -2.54 8.17
CA MET A 205 -4.11 -3.28 9.26
C MET A 205 -3.23 -3.21 10.50
N ALA A 206 -3.35 -2.11 11.24
CA ALA A 206 -2.67 -1.90 12.51
C ALA A 206 -3.54 -1.10 13.47
N ALA A 207 -3.33 -1.29 14.78
CA ALA A 207 -4.04 -0.58 15.84
C ALA A 207 -5.58 -0.63 15.67
N GLN A 208 -6.25 0.50 15.89
CA GLN A 208 -7.69 0.68 15.66
C GLN A 208 -8.13 0.39 14.21
N PHE A 209 -7.23 0.53 13.23
CA PHE A 209 -7.54 0.26 11.82
C PHE A 209 -7.62 -1.24 11.51
N ALA A 210 -7.22 -2.10 12.46
CA ALA A 210 -7.35 -3.55 12.42
C ALA A 210 -8.59 -4.07 13.18
N ALA A 211 -9.51 -3.18 13.60
CA ALA A 211 -10.77 -3.63 14.19
C ALA A 211 -11.64 -4.35 13.14
N LEU A 212 -12.30 -5.44 13.54
CA LEU A 212 -13.05 -6.29 12.62
C LEU A 212 -14.09 -5.53 11.77
N PRO A 213 -14.91 -4.58 12.29
CA PRO A 213 -15.82 -3.81 11.45
C PRO A 213 -15.11 -3.04 10.32
N SER A 214 -13.98 -2.38 10.65
CA SER A 214 -13.17 -1.68 9.65
C SER A 214 -12.56 -2.66 8.63
N PHE A 215 -12.09 -3.82 9.09
CA PHE A 215 -11.57 -4.86 8.22
C PHE A 215 -12.61 -5.32 7.19
N LYS A 216 -13.84 -5.62 7.64
CA LYS A 216 -14.96 -6.03 6.76
C LYS A 216 -15.22 -4.99 5.67
N THR A 217 -15.35 -3.72 6.04
CA THR A 217 -15.55 -2.62 5.07
C THR A 217 -14.42 -2.57 4.04
N LYS A 218 -13.16 -2.71 4.48
CA LYS A 218 -11.99 -2.64 3.60
C LYS A 218 -11.94 -3.80 2.61
N VAL A 219 -12.08 -5.04 3.06
CA VAL A 219 -11.98 -6.22 2.17
C VAL A 219 -13.20 -6.37 1.24
N MET A 220 -14.33 -5.74 1.59
CA MET A 220 -15.54 -5.70 0.76
C MET A 220 -15.64 -4.43 -0.12
N SER A 221 -14.63 -3.57 -0.15
CA SER A 221 -14.66 -2.38 -1.00
C SER A 221 -14.54 -2.74 -2.49
N LEU A 222 -14.90 -1.79 -3.36
CA LEU A 222 -14.78 -1.86 -4.81
C LEU A 222 -13.78 -0.78 -5.30
N PRO A 223 -13.08 -0.98 -6.41
CA PRO A 223 -12.18 0.02 -6.95
C PRO A 223 -12.98 1.15 -7.61
N LEU A 224 -12.90 2.38 -7.10
CA LEU A 224 -13.49 3.53 -7.81
C LEU A 224 -12.76 3.70 -9.17
N PRO A 225 -13.49 3.81 -10.30
CA PRO A 225 -12.90 3.71 -11.63
C PRO A 225 -12.25 5.02 -12.09
N VAL A 226 -11.25 5.48 -11.36
CA VAL A 226 -10.49 6.71 -11.67
C VAL A 226 -9.60 6.46 -12.87
N ILE A 227 -9.81 7.19 -13.96
CA ILE A 227 -9.04 7.06 -15.22
C ILE A 227 -8.08 8.21 -15.50
N ASP A 228 -8.25 9.34 -14.82
CA ASP A 228 -7.35 10.49 -14.95
C ASP A 228 -7.24 11.23 -13.61
N ILE A 229 -6.04 11.70 -13.29
CA ILE A 229 -5.74 12.41 -12.04
C ILE A 229 -4.81 13.59 -12.32
N SER A 230 -5.05 14.71 -11.62
CA SER A 230 -4.14 15.85 -11.68
C SER A 230 -4.12 16.63 -10.36
N PRO A 231 -2.94 16.93 -9.78
CA PRO A 231 -1.63 16.45 -10.21
C PRO A 231 -1.43 14.96 -9.87
N ILE A 232 -0.51 14.30 -10.59
CA ILE A 232 -0.13 12.90 -10.32
C ILE A 232 0.87 12.77 -9.15
N ASP A 233 1.71 13.79 -8.96
CA ASP A 233 2.73 13.82 -7.92
C ASP A 233 2.08 13.96 -6.54
N THR A 234 2.56 13.19 -5.57
CA THR A 234 2.03 13.18 -4.19
C THR A 234 2.68 14.25 -3.32
N VAL A 235 3.82 14.84 -3.73
CA VAL A 235 4.52 15.83 -2.92
C VAL A 235 3.84 17.19 -3.05
N ILE A 236 3.44 17.77 -1.93
CA ILE A 236 2.87 19.12 -1.87
C ILE A 236 4.00 20.13 -2.12
N LYS A 237 3.99 20.75 -3.30
CA LYS A 237 5.03 21.72 -3.71
C LYS A 237 4.72 23.16 -3.30
N GLN A 238 3.62 23.72 -3.82
CA GLN A 238 3.32 25.16 -3.72
C GLN A 238 2.01 25.45 -2.97
N GLN A 239 0.92 24.76 -3.32
CA GLN A 239 -0.40 25.02 -2.75
C GLN A 239 -0.76 23.99 -1.66
N ASN A 240 -1.17 24.48 -0.48
CA ASN A 240 -1.64 23.65 0.63
C ASN A 240 -2.91 24.28 1.25
N PRO A 241 -4.09 23.63 1.17
CA PRO A 241 -4.32 22.25 0.72
C PRO A 241 -4.12 22.08 -0.80
N PRO A 242 -3.55 20.95 -1.24
CA PRO A 242 -3.34 20.69 -2.66
C PRO A 242 -4.69 20.39 -3.34
N PRO A 243 -5.01 21.00 -4.49
CA PRO A 243 -6.18 20.60 -5.26
C PRO A 243 -5.92 19.23 -5.91
N LEU A 244 -6.95 18.40 -5.99
CA LEU A 244 -6.93 17.14 -6.75
C LEU A 244 -8.07 17.14 -7.74
N GLN A 245 -7.79 16.98 -9.03
CA GLN A 245 -8.77 16.73 -10.06
C GLN A 245 -8.81 15.23 -10.37
N LEU A 246 -10.01 14.69 -10.55
CA LEU A 246 -10.25 13.30 -10.87
C LEU A 246 -11.27 13.20 -12.01
N THR A 247 -11.04 12.25 -12.90
CA THR A 247 -12.02 11.80 -13.90
C THR A 247 -12.33 10.33 -13.67
N LEU A 248 -13.62 9.99 -13.59
CA LEU A 248 -14.08 8.61 -13.49
C LEU A 248 -14.46 8.07 -14.87
N ALA A 249 -14.17 6.79 -15.14
CA ALA A 249 -14.82 6.09 -16.23
C ALA A 249 -16.32 5.93 -15.94
N GLN A 250 -17.11 5.78 -17.01
CA GLN A 250 -18.51 5.42 -16.90
C GLN A 250 -18.64 4.04 -16.29
N ASP A 251 -19.43 3.94 -15.23
CA ASP A 251 -19.76 2.70 -14.54
C ASP A 251 -21.18 2.85 -13.98
N ASP A 252 -22.10 2.03 -14.49
CA ASP A 252 -23.52 2.09 -14.14
C ASP A 252 -23.78 1.72 -12.68
N ASP A 253 -22.86 1.00 -12.03
CA ASP A 253 -23.00 0.58 -10.64
C ASP A 253 -22.52 1.65 -9.65
N VAL A 254 -21.69 2.61 -10.05
CA VAL A 254 -21.25 3.70 -9.17
C VAL A 254 -22.39 4.69 -8.95
N GLN A 255 -22.84 4.86 -7.70
CA GLN A 255 -23.82 5.90 -7.34
C GLN A 255 -23.14 7.28 -7.19
N ILE A 256 -22.74 7.86 -8.33
CA ILE A 256 -21.99 9.13 -8.42
C ILE A 256 -22.67 10.29 -7.67
N SER A 257 -24.01 10.33 -7.63
CA SER A 257 -24.74 11.37 -6.89
C SER A 257 -24.48 11.37 -5.38
N GLN A 258 -23.99 10.25 -4.82
CA GLN A 258 -23.62 10.10 -3.42
C GLN A 258 -22.11 9.98 -3.21
N LEU A 259 -21.30 10.32 -4.22
CA LEU A 259 -19.86 10.36 -4.08
C LEU A 259 -19.47 11.45 -3.07
N ASN A 260 -18.69 11.05 -2.08
CA ASN A 260 -18.15 11.94 -1.05
C ASN A 260 -16.65 11.75 -0.96
N CYS A 261 -15.93 12.83 -0.69
CA CYS A 261 -14.50 12.79 -0.42
C CYS A 261 -14.21 13.32 0.98
N PHE A 262 -13.15 12.80 1.59
CA PHE A 262 -12.73 13.11 2.96
C PHE A 262 -11.25 13.43 2.99
N ALA A 263 -10.88 14.45 3.77
CA ALA A 263 -9.49 14.84 3.99
C ALA A 263 -9.00 14.35 5.36
N SER A 264 -7.75 13.87 5.42
CA SER A 264 -7.10 13.44 6.67
C SER A 264 -7.30 14.44 7.81
N ASN A 265 -7.85 13.98 8.93
CA ASN A 265 -8.09 14.76 10.15
C ASN A 265 -9.00 16.00 9.98
N GLN A 266 -9.78 16.07 8.90
CA GLN A 266 -10.67 17.20 8.61
C GLN A 266 -12.12 16.79 8.29
N GLY A 267 -12.39 15.49 8.15
CA GLY A 267 -13.72 15.00 7.77
C GLY A 267 -14.01 15.25 6.29
N PRO A 268 -15.27 15.56 5.91
CA PRO A 268 -15.65 15.81 4.52
C PRO A 268 -14.82 16.91 3.87
N ALA A 269 -14.36 16.66 2.65
CA ALA A 269 -13.64 17.59 1.79
C ALA A 269 -14.60 18.21 0.76
N LYS A 270 -14.28 19.40 0.26
CA LYS A 270 -15.08 20.07 -0.76
C LYS A 270 -14.94 19.32 -2.09
N VAL A 271 -16.05 18.90 -2.66
CA VAL A 271 -16.13 18.29 -4.00
C VAL A 271 -16.78 19.29 -4.96
N THR A 272 -16.10 19.65 -6.04
CA THR A 272 -16.62 20.58 -7.06
C THR A 272 -16.69 19.87 -8.41
N TRP A 273 -17.90 19.71 -8.94
CA TRP A 273 -18.11 19.06 -10.24
C TRP A 273 -17.90 20.06 -11.37
N PHE A 274 -17.05 19.70 -12.34
CA PHE A 274 -16.91 20.46 -13.59
C PHE A 274 -17.85 19.91 -14.67
N ASP A 275 -18.01 18.58 -14.69
CA ASP A 275 -18.89 17.87 -15.61
C ASP A 275 -19.30 16.55 -14.91
N LYS A 276 -20.50 16.54 -14.33
CA LYS A 276 -20.99 15.38 -13.56
C LYS A 276 -21.33 14.20 -14.46
N GLU A 277 -21.80 14.45 -15.68
CA GLU A 277 -22.10 13.41 -16.66
C GLU A 277 -20.83 12.69 -17.09
N LYS A 278 -19.71 13.41 -17.24
CA LYS A 278 -18.40 12.82 -17.57
C LYS A 278 -17.56 12.42 -16.35
N GLY A 279 -18.12 12.46 -15.14
CA GLY A 279 -17.41 12.03 -13.94
C GLY A 279 -16.21 12.92 -13.56
N ARG A 280 -16.20 14.20 -13.93
CA ARG A 280 -15.08 15.13 -13.71
C ARG A 280 -15.33 16.06 -12.53
N PHE A 281 -14.47 15.98 -11.52
CA PHE A 281 -14.58 16.80 -10.32
C PHE A 281 -13.22 17.12 -9.70
N SER A 282 -13.19 18.11 -8.81
CA SER A 282 -12.07 18.38 -7.93
C SER A 282 -12.39 18.11 -6.47
N VAL A 283 -11.34 17.85 -5.70
CA VAL A 283 -11.35 17.67 -4.25
C VAL A 283 -10.37 18.65 -3.63
N GLU A 284 -10.81 19.35 -2.59
CA GLU A 284 -9.97 20.25 -1.81
C GLU A 284 -10.27 20.11 -0.31
N ALA A 285 -9.23 20.05 0.51
CA ALA A 285 -9.39 20.05 1.97
C ALA A 285 -9.91 21.41 2.47
N ASN A 286 -10.51 21.42 3.65
CA ASN A 286 -11.00 22.67 4.26
C ASN A 286 -9.87 23.51 4.85
N LYS A 287 -8.75 22.87 5.22
CA LYS A 287 -7.59 23.49 5.86
C LYS A 287 -6.28 22.92 5.29
N PRO A 288 -5.17 23.67 5.34
CA PRO A 288 -3.86 23.14 4.98
C PRO A 288 -3.52 21.86 5.77
N PHE A 289 -2.86 20.91 5.11
CA PHE A 289 -2.31 19.75 5.77
C PHE A 289 -1.07 20.13 6.59
N ASN A 290 -1.00 19.66 7.83
CA ASN A 290 0.14 19.88 8.71
C ASN A 290 0.98 18.61 8.90
N ASN A 291 0.38 17.43 8.75
CA ASN A 291 1.08 16.16 8.88
C ASN A 291 1.96 15.86 7.68
N ARG A 292 3.03 15.08 7.91
CA ARG A 292 3.92 14.57 6.86
C ARG A 292 3.16 13.80 5.78
N ARG A 293 2.21 12.97 6.19
CA ARG A 293 1.35 12.19 5.30
C ARG A 293 -0.12 12.54 5.55
N SER A 294 -0.81 12.90 4.48
CA SER A 294 -2.24 13.17 4.44
C SER A 294 -2.85 12.48 3.23
N ARG A 295 -4.17 12.41 3.14
CA ARG A 295 -4.84 11.82 1.98
C ARG A 295 -6.18 12.46 1.72
N TYR A 296 -6.60 12.40 0.46
CA TYR A 296 -8.00 12.43 0.10
C TYR A 296 -8.50 11.00 -0.06
N ASN A 297 -9.62 10.66 0.56
CA ASN A 297 -10.32 9.39 0.32
C ASN A 297 -11.67 9.72 -0.31
N CYS A 298 -11.96 9.19 -1.49
CA CYS A 298 -13.25 9.34 -2.14
C CYS A 298 -13.98 8.00 -2.15
N THR A 299 -15.25 8.02 -1.77
CA THR A 299 -16.10 6.84 -1.70
C THR A 299 -17.45 7.10 -2.33
N ALA A 300 -18.01 6.08 -2.98
CA ALA A 300 -19.38 6.10 -3.49
C ALA A 300 -20.04 4.74 -3.21
N PRO A 301 -21.34 4.69 -2.90
CA PRO A 301 -22.05 3.42 -2.79
C PRO A 301 -22.18 2.74 -4.15
N SER A 302 -22.23 1.40 -4.13
CA SER A 302 -22.66 0.57 -5.26
C SER A 302 -24.19 0.60 -5.35
N LYS A 303 -24.74 0.65 -6.57
CA LYS A 303 -26.19 0.58 -6.80
C LYS A 303 -26.72 -0.85 -6.71
N SER A 304 -25.87 -1.84 -6.98
CA SER A 304 -26.22 -3.27 -7.03
C SER A 304 -25.88 -4.05 -5.77
N SER A 305 -25.12 -3.45 -4.84
CA SER A 305 -24.68 -4.14 -3.62
C SER A 305 -24.51 -3.20 -2.43
N ALA A 306 -24.44 -3.76 -1.21
CA ALA A 306 -24.13 -3.01 0.01
C ALA A 306 -22.65 -2.59 0.13
N ARG A 307 -21.88 -2.61 -0.97
CA ARG A 307 -20.45 -2.31 -1.01
C ARG A 307 -20.21 -0.85 -1.36
N TYR A 308 -18.99 -0.39 -1.08
CA TYR A 308 -18.56 0.97 -1.40
C TYR A 308 -17.36 0.93 -2.33
N TYR A 309 -17.44 1.73 -3.39
CA TYR A 309 -16.30 2.13 -4.19
C TYR A 309 -15.36 3.00 -3.36
N TRP A 310 -14.05 2.80 -3.52
CA TRP A 310 -13.02 3.46 -2.74
C TRP A 310 -11.84 3.85 -3.61
N TYR A 311 -11.40 5.10 -3.46
CA TYR A 311 -10.14 5.61 -3.97
C TYR A 311 -9.44 6.44 -2.91
N SER A 312 -8.12 6.45 -2.91
CA SER A 312 -7.36 7.36 -2.06
C SER A 312 -6.12 7.88 -2.77
N HIS A 313 -5.89 9.18 -2.63
CA HIS A 313 -4.69 9.84 -3.11
C HIS A 313 -3.86 10.30 -1.91
N LEU A 314 -2.58 9.95 -1.91
CA LEU A 314 -1.61 10.30 -0.87
C LEU A 314 -1.04 11.70 -1.12
N TRP A 315 -0.94 12.50 -0.08
CA TRP A 315 -0.23 13.77 -0.07
C TRP A 315 0.91 13.74 0.94
N ILE A 316 2.08 14.21 0.52
CA ILE A 316 3.30 14.18 1.31
C ILE A 316 3.86 15.59 1.47
N ARG A 317 4.17 15.96 2.71
CA ARG A 317 4.90 17.20 3.03
C ARG A 317 6.36 16.86 3.32
N THR A 318 7.25 17.40 2.49
CA THR A 318 8.69 17.35 2.68
C THR A 318 9.16 18.63 3.36
N THR A 319 8.79 18.89 4.62
CA THR A 319 9.31 20.06 5.35
C THR A 319 10.77 19.84 5.77
N PRO A 320 11.62 20.89 5.76
CA PRO A 320 12.94 20.85 6.40
C PRO A 320 12.81 20.51 7.90
N THR A 321 13.76 19.75 8.42
CA THR A 321 13.82 19.13 9.76
C THR A 321 13.92 20.09 10.96
N SER A 322 13.33 21.29 10.94
CA SER A 322 13.37 22.22 12.09
C SER A 322 12.08 22.31 12.91
N ALA A 323 11.00 21.63 12.51
CA ALA A 323 9.68 21.81 13.16
C ALA A 323 9.03 20.53 13.72
N LEU A 324 9.82 19.49 14.00
CA LEU A 324 9.36 18.32 14.77
C LEU A 324 10.34 18.12 15.93
N LYS A 325 10.08 18.85 17.02
CA LYS A 325 10.58 18.51 18.36
C LYS A 325 9.66 17.49 19.00
#